data_AF-A0A022RM06-F1
#
_entry.id   AF-A0A022RM06-F1
#
_cell.length_a   1.000
_cell.length_b   1.000
_cell.length_c   1.000
_cell.angle_alpha   90.00
_cell.angle_beta   90.00
_cell.angle_gamma   90.00
#
_symmetry.space_group_name_H-M   'P 1'
#
loop_
_entity.id
_entity.type
_entity.pdbx_description
1 polymer ?
#
loop_
_entity_poly.entity_id
_entity_poly.type
_entity_poly.pdbx_seq_one_letter_code
_entity_poly.pdbx_strand_id
1 'polypeptide(L)'
;DQMTAIYNNNSSDGLSEDHIGKCLKIKIINSCPDIDNNIRDLEEREVCAVCLDAMCQENNNTGILECKHDYHSDCIRKWLRLKNFCPMCKSVAFN
;
A
#
# COMPACT_ATOMS: atom_id res chain seq x y z
N ASP A 1 4.42 13.23 -35.49
CA ASP A 1 4.94 12.41 -34.39
C ASP A 1 3.84 11.78 -33.56
N GLN A 2 3.55 10.52 -33.86
CA GLN A 2 2.69 9.66 -33.05
C GLN A 2 3.58 8.89 -32.06
N MET A 3 3.91 9.43 -30.89
CA MET A 3 4.76 8.68 -29.94
C MET A 3 4.60 8.96 -28.45
N THR A 4 3.46 9.47 -27.97
CA THR A 4 3.19 9.53 -26.52
C THR A 4 1.77 9.12 -26.08
N ALA A 5 0.97 8.54 -26.97
CA ALA A 5 -0.36 8.02 -26.62
C ALA A 5 -0.33 6.60 -26.00
N ILE A 6 0.68 6.29 -25.18
CA ILE A 6 0.81 5.00 -24.45
C ILE A 6 0.89 5.25 -22.94
N TYR A 7 -0.04 6.06 -22.41
CA TYR A 7 -0.44 5.95 -21.01
C TYR A 7 -1.94 6.16 -20.89
N ASN A 8 -2.65 5.13 -21.37
CA ASN A 8 -4.01 4.70 -21.06
C ASN A 8 -4.83 5.59 -20.10
N ASN A 9 -5.94 6.11 -20.65
CA ASN A 9 -7.23 6.38 -20.01
C ASN A 9 -7.35 5.88 -18.56
N ASN A 10 -7.75 6.75 -17.62
CA ASN A 10 -8.71 6.41 -16.57
C ASN A 10 -9.11 7.67 -15.79
N SER A 11 -10.41 7.95 -15.75
CA SER A 11 -11.07 8.88 -14.82
C SER A 11 -10.43 8.85 -13.43
N SER A 12 -10.14 10.02 -12.89
CA SER A 12 -9.53 10.21 -11.57
C SER A 12 -10.55 9.99 -10.46
N ASP A 13 -10.95 8.74 -10.22
CA ASP A 13 -11.73 8.34 -9.03
C ASP A 13 -10.84 8.23 -7.77
N GLY A 14 -9.87 9.14 -7.66
CA GLY A 14 -8.96 9.24 -6.52
C GLY A 14 -9.66 9.85 -5.30
N LEU A 15 -9.19 9.49 -4.11
CA LEU A 15 -9.68 10.06 -2.87
C LEU A 15 -8.93 11.35 -2.50
N SER A 16 -9.63 12.29 -1.84
CA SER A 16 -8.99 13.41 -1.16
C SER A 16 -8.23 12.95 0.09
N GLU A 17 -7.27 13.76 0.57
CA GLU A 17 -6.49 13.44 1.77
C GLU A 17 -7.35 13.19 3.01
N ASP A 18 -8.45 13.94 3.15
CA ASP A 18 -9.40 13.79 4.25
C ASP A 18 -10.11 12.43 4.23
N HIS A 19 -10.44 11.91 3.05
CA HIS A 19 -11.06 10.59 2.91
C HIS A 19 -10.05 9.47 3.09
N ILE A 20 -8.81 9.65 2.62
CA ILE A 20 -7.73 8.68 2.84
C ILE A 20 -7.44 8.51 4.33
N GLY A 21 -7.41 9.59 5.09
CA GLY A 21 -7.22 9.53 6.55
C GLY A 21 -8.33 8.76 7.28
N LYS A 22 -9.54 8.67 6.71
CA LYS A 22 -10.68 7.97 7.33
C LYS A 22 -10.67 6.47 7.05
N CYS A 23 -10.23 6.05 5.86
CA CYS A 23 -10.19 4.63 5.50
C CYS A 23 -8.87 3.93 5.85
N LEU A 24 -7.82 4.69 6.16
CA LEU A 24 -6.49 4.15 6.42
C LEU A 24 -6.16 4.13 7.91
N LYS A 25 -6.03 2.94 8.48
CA LYS A 25 -5.58 2.75 9.86
C LYS A 25 -4.06 2.62 9.89
N ILE A 26 -3.39 3.48 10.64
CA ILE A 26 -1.92 3.47 10.75
C ILE A 26 -1.48 2.67 11.98
N LYS A 27 -0.60 1.70 11.77
CA LYS A 27 0.10 0.92 12.79
C LYS A 27 1.58 1.24 12.72
N ILE A 28 2.16 1.61 13.86
CA ILE A 28 3.59 1.89 13.98
C ILE A 28 4.31 0.57 14.25
N ILE A 29 5.32 0.25 13.44
CA ILE A 29 6.23 -0.88 13.68
C ILE A 29 7.51 -0.30 14.26
N ASN A 30 7.77 -0.54 15.54
CA ASN A 30 8.93 0.02 16.27
C ASN A 30 10.15 -0.91 16.28
N SER A 31 10.04 -2.10 15.69
CA SER A 31 11.10 -3.10 15.76
C SER A 31 11.02 -4.01 14.55
N CYS A 32 12.11 -4.09 13.80
CA CYS A 32 12.30 -5.20 12.89
C CYS A 32 13.03 -6.31 13.64
N PRO A 33 12.47 -7.54 13.74
CA PRO A 33 13.23 -8.64 14.30
C PRO A 33 14.47 -8.87 13.44
N ASP A 34 15.65 -8.91 14.07
CA ASP A 34 16.90 -9.25 13.41
C ASP A 34 16.74 -10.60 12.70
N ILE A 35 16.79 -10.59 11.37
CA ILE A 35 16.58 -11.78 10.56
C ILE A 35 17.83 -12.66 10.67
N ASP A 36 17.75 -13.76 11.42
CA ASP A 36 18.67 -14.87 11.25
C ASP A 36 18.45 -15.46 9.84
N ASN A 37 19.53 -15.70 9.09
CA ASN A 37 19.54 -15.99 7.66
C ASN A 37 18.95 -17.37 7.26
N ASN A 38 17.99 -17.91 8.03
CA ASN A 38 17.26 -19.11 7.68
C ASN A 38 16.16 -18.80 6.64
N ILE A 39 16.55 -18.92 5.37
CA ILE A 39 15.78 -18.67 4.13
C ILE A 39 14.46 -19.48 4.00
N ARG A 40 14.09 -20.31 5.00
CA ARG A 40 12.92 -21.20 4.92
C ARG A 40 11.57 -20.54 5.28
N ASP A 41 11.57 -19.38 5.92
CA ASP A 41 10.34 -18.61 6.27
C ASP A 41 10.11 -17.38 5.36
N LEU A 42 10.54 -17.44 4.08
CA LEU A 42 10.34 -16.34 3.12
C LEU A 42 8.85 -16.09 2.78
N GLU A 43 8.01 -17.11 2.88
CA GLU A 43 6.62 -17.08 2.42
C GLU A 43 5.69 -16.24 3.31
N GLU A 44 6.11 -15.91 4.53
CA GLU A 44 5.37 -15.05 5.47
C GLU A 44 6.04 -13.68 5.67
N ARG A 45 7.00 -13.31 4.82
CA ARG A 45 7.47 -11.92 4.82
C ARG A 45 6.35 -11.06 4.26
N GLU A 46 5.64 -10.36 5.15
CA GLU A 46 4.69 -9.33 4.76
C GLU A 46 5.44 -8.34 3.85
N VAL A 47 5.15 -8.36 2.55
CA VAL A 47 5.70 -7.45 1.54
C VAL A 47 4.63 -6.45 1.14
N CYS A 48 5.02 -5.20 0.99
CA CYS A 48 4.10 -4.16 0.54
C CYS A 48 3.78 -4.39 -0.95
N ALA A 49 2.55 -4.78 -1.28
CA ALA A 49 2.17 -5.06 -2.67
C ALA A 49 2.15 -3.83 -3.61
N VAL A 50 2.43 -2.62 -3.10
CA VAL A 50 2.56 -1.39 -3.89
C VAL A 50 4.00 -1.14 -4.33
N CYS A 51 4.99 -1.32 -3.44
CA CYS A 51 6.40 -1.09 -3.76
C CYS A 51 7.23 -2.38 -3.90
N LEU A 52 6.63 -3.54 -3.59
CA LEU A 52 7.24 -4.87 -3.60
C LEU A 52 8.45 -5.01 -2.67
N ASP A 53 8.47 -4.21 -1.60
CA ASP A 53 9.53 -4.19 -0.60
C ASP A 53 9.02 -4.74 0.74
N ALA A 54 9.92 -5.11 1.64
CA ALA A 54 9.59 -5.63 2.96
C ALA A 54 8.77 -4.62 3.77
N MET A 55 7.69 -5.08 4.44
CA MET A 55 6.86 -4.24 5.32
C MET A 55 7.61 -3.77 6.58
N CYS A 56 8.66 -4.50 6.95
CA CYS A 56 9.47 -4.29 8.13
C CYS A 56 10.67 -3.40 7.80
N GLN A 57 10.49 -2.09 7.91
CA GLN A 57 11.53 -1.11 7.64
C GLN A 57 11.56 -0.03 8.73
N GLU A 58 12.76 0.36 9.15
CA GLU A 58 12.93 1.43 10.14
C GLU A 58 12.22 2.71 9.68
N ASN A 59 11.47 3.32 10.60
CA ASN A 59 10.72 4.55 10.38
C ASN A 59 9.57 4.45 9.35
N ASN A 60 9.15 3.25 8.96
CA ASN A 60 7.99 3.08 8.09
C ASN A 60 6.76 2.64 8.89
N ASN A 61 5.62 3.26 8.64
CA ASN A 61 4.37 2.85 9.27
C ASN A 61 3.59 1.93 8.34
N THR A 62 2.82 1.02 8.93
CA THR A 62 1.91 0.15 8.20
C THR A 62 0.54 0.81 8.11
N GLY A 63 0.05 1.00 6.90
CA GLY A 63 -1.31 1.41 6.60
C GLY A 63 -2.19 0.20 6.27
N ILE A 64 -3.30 0.06 7.01
CA ILE A 64 -4.25 -1.04 6.90
C ILE A 64 -5.58 -0.48 6.38
N LEU A 65 -6.08 -1.06 5.30
CA LEU A 65 -7.43 -0.76 4.80
C LEU A 65 -8.50 -1.52 5.59
N GLU A 66 -9.77 -1.12 5.47
CA GLU A 66 -10.89 -1.85 6.10
C GLU A 66 -11.01 -3.31 5.64
N CYS A 67 -10.58 -3.60 4.41
CA CYS A 67 -10.46 -4.95 3.87
C CYS A 67 -9.31 -5.78 4.50
N LYS A 68 -8.62 -5.26 5.52
CA LYS A 68 -7.55 -5.91 6.30
C LYS A 68 -6.27 -6.24 5.54
N HIS A 69 -6.00 -5.55 4.43
CA HIS A 69 -4.72 -5.66 3.74
C HIS A 69 -3.76 -4.56 4.19
N ASP A 70 -2.52 -4.96 4.39
CA ASP A 70 -1.43 -4.13 4.92
C ASP A 70 -0.50 -3.64 3.80
N TYR A 71 -0.04 -2.39 3.95
CA TYR A 71 0.89 -1.72 3.05
C TYR A 71 1.75 -0.73 3.85
N HIS A 72 2.83 -0.22 3.29
CA HIS A 72 3.42 1.01 3.83
C HIS A 72 2.41 2.16 3.77
N SER A 73 2.27 2.92 4.85
CA SER A 73 1.31 4.02 5.00
C SER A 73 1.41 5.01 3.84
N ASP A 74 2.63 5.34 3.44
CA ASP A 74 2.90 6.29 2.36
C ASP A 74 2.60 5.68 0.99
N CYS A 75 2.89 4.39 0.80
CA CYS A 75 2.61 3.69 -0.44
C CYS A 75 1.11 3.62 -0.70
N ILE A 76 0.32 3.19 0.28
CA ILE A 76 -1.13 3.10 0.12
C ILE A 76 -1.80 4.46 0.08
N ARG A 77 -1.30 5.47 0.80
CA ARG A 77 -1.76 6.86 0.67
C ARG A 77 -1.58 7.37 -0.77
N LYS A 78 -0.39 7.19 -1.37
CA LYS A 78 -0.12 7.57 -2.77
C LYS A 78 -1.04 6.83 -3.74
N TRP A 79 -1.28 5.54 -3.51
CA TRP A 79 -2.18 4.74 -4.32
C TRP A 79 -3.62 5.26 -4.26
N LEU A 80 -4.15 5.53 -3.06
CA LEU A 80 -5.53 5.96 -2.87
C LEU A 80 -5.83 7.35 -3.45
N ARG A 81 -4.82 8.22 -3.58
CA ARG A 81 -4.93 9.49 -4.33
C ARG A 81 -5.23 9.28 -5.81
N LEU A 82 -4.89 8.12 -6.36
CA LEU A 82 -5.11 7.77 -7.76
C LEU A 82 -6.30 6.83 -7.95
N LYS A 83 -6.56 5.95 -6.98
CA LYS A 83 -7.55 4.86 -7.08
C LYS A 83 -8.23 4.59 -5.73
N ASN A 84 -9.55 4.72 -5.65
CA ASN A 84 -10.33 4.39 -4.44
C ASN A 84 -10.55 2.86 -4.22
N PHE A 85 -9.54 2.01 -4.45
CA PHE A 85 -9.68 0.58 -4.19
C PHE A 85 -8.39 -0.08 -3.74
N CYS A 86 -8.54 -1.17 -2.99
CA CYS A 86 -7.45 -2.00 -2.50
C CYS A 86 -6.63 -2.61 -3.66
N PRO A 87 -5.29 -2.43 -3.70
CA PRO A 87 -4.43 -3.07 -4.70
C PRO A 87 -4.60 -4.59 -4.80
N MET A 88 -4.78 -5.26 -3.66
CA MET A 88 -4.88 -6.72 -3.54
C MET A 88 -6.26 -7.27 -3.93
N CYS A 89 -7.33 -6.81 -3.29
CA CYS A 89 -8.66 -7.41 -3.44
C CYS A 89 -9.68 -6.55 -4.21
N LYS A 90 -9.28 -5.35 -4.64
CA LYS A 90 -10.14 -4.38 -5.35
C LYS A 90 -11.39 -3.90 -4.59
N SER A 91 -11.52 -4.21 -3.29
CA SER A 91 -12.56 -3.62 -2.44
C SER A 91 -12.41 -2.11 -2.39
N VAL A 92 -13.54 -1.39 -2.41
CA VAL A 92 -13.56 0.08 -2.31
C VAL A 92 -12.95 0.49 -0.98
N ALA A 93 -12.04 1.47 -1.02
CA ALA A 93 -11.34 1.90 0.18
C ALA A 93 -12.20 2.82 1.05
N PHE A 94 -13.04 3.66 0.42
CA PHE A 94 -13.92 4.60 1.10
C PHE A 94 -15.25 4.70 0.34
N ASN A 95 -16.37 4.48 1.04
CA ASN A 95 -17.74 4.63 0.53
C ASN A 95 -18.40 5.90 1.09
#